data_AF-A0A1Q7YN79-F1
#
_entry.id   AF-A0A1Q7YN79-F1
#
_cell.length_a   1.000
_cell.length_b   1.000
_cell.length_c   1.000
_cell.angle_alpha   90.00
_cell.angle_beta   90.00
_cell.angle_gamma   90.00
#
_symmetry.space_group_name_H-M   'P 1'
#
loop_
_entity.id
_entity.type
_entity.pdbx_description
1 polymer ?
#
loop_
_entity_poly.entity_id
_entity_poly.type
_entity_poly.pdbx_seq_one_letter_code
_entity_poly.pdbx_strand_id
1 'polypeptide(L)'
;MASFWREWVINYDLSHQQTLAVGMTSSGRELLQRVRNWAHRRYQALLTAVRHTQNTIAGSPGRWSIAGILMTALLLLGVNAQRLWRALRRRRLAARPERSPRLAATIWYERMTRTVARRGWRKSPTQTPEEFLVSIEDATVREGVARFTRHYEHARFGNSTEDARRLPGLYAEISSGAKR
;
A
#
# COMPACT_ATOMS: atom_id res chain seq x y z
N MET A 1 31.05 -10.72 -20.27
CA MET A 1 29.66 -11.12 -19.98
C MET A 1 28.78 -9.96 -19.49
N ALA A 2 28.92 -8.74 -20.05
CA ALA A 2 28.15 -7.55 -19.66
C ALA A 2 27.25 -7.00 -20.78
N SER A 3 27.23 -7.65 -21.95
CA SER A 3 26.50 -7.22 -23.15
C SER A 3 25.09 -7.80 -23.24
N PHE A 4 24.88 -9.04 -22.77
CA PHE A 4 23.59 -9.74 -22.88
C PHE A 4 22.43 -9.02 -22.15
N TRP A 5 22.70 -8.42 -20.99
CA TRP A 5 21.70 -7.70 -20.20
C TRP A 5 21.34 -6.31 -20.74
N ARG A 6 22.22 -5.69 -21.54
CA ARG A 6 21.98 -4.37 -22.13
C ARG A 6 21.13 -4.46 -23.39
N GLU A 7 21.26 -5.57 -24.13
CA GLU A 7 20.50 -5.85 -25.35
C GLU A 7 19.01 -6.14 -25.05
N TRP A 8 18.72 -6.84 -23.94
CA TRP A 8 17.35 -7.29 -23.64
C TRP A 8 16.45 -6.20 -23.03
N VAL A 9 17.02 -5.25 -22.29
CA VAL A 9 16.25 -4.15 -21.64
C VAL A 9 16.06 -2.94 -22.55
N ILE A 10 16.91 -2.72 -23.55
CA ILE A 10 16.86 -1.49 -24.38
C ILE A 10 16.14 -1.70 -25.73
N ASN A 11 16.10 -2.92 -26.28
CA ASN A 11 15.55 -3.15 -27.62
C ASN A 11 14.10 -3.68 -27.69
N TYR A 12 13.43 -3.94 -26.55
CA TYR A 12 12.09 -4.53 -26.57
C TYR A 12 10.95 -3.49 -26.73
N ASP A 13 11.20 -2.19 -26.53
CA ASP A 13 10.10 -1.19 -26.52
C ASP A 13 10.08 -0.21 -27.71
N LEU A 14 11.08 -0.24 -28.59
CA LEU A 14 11.18 0.74 -29.70
C LEU A 14 10.83 0.18 -31.08
N SER A 15 10.94 -1.13 -31.30
CA SER A 15 10.73 -1.75 -32.62
C SER A 15 9.24 -1.94 -32.97
N HIS A 16 8.34 -2.01 -31.98
CA HIS A 16 6.89 -2.15 -32.20
C HIS A 16 6.15 -0.82 -32.39
N GLN A 17 6.78 0.32 -32.08
CA GLN A 17 6.13 1.64 -32.20
C GLN A 17 6.41 2.33 -33.55
N GLN A 18 7.23 1.75 -34.43
CA GLN A 18 7.63 2.39 -35.70
C GLN A 18 6.78 1.97 -36.92
N THR A 19 5.97 0.91 -36.83
CA THR A 19 5.10 0.48 -37.94
C THR A 19 3.88 1.37 -38.17
N LEU A 20 3.59 2.32 -37.29
CA LEU A 20 2.48 3.27 -37.46
C LEU A 20 2.91 4.66 -37.97
N ALA A 21 4.21 4.96 -38.02
CA ALA A 21 4.71 6.32 -38.29
C ALA A 21 5.12 6.59 -39.76
N VAL A 22 5.39 5.55 -40.56
CA VAL A 22 6.00 5.74 -41.90
C VAL A 22 4.98 5.98 -43.03
N GLY A 23 3.68 6.03 -42.74
CA GLY A 23 2.62 6.23 -43.74
C GLY A 23 1.98 7.62 -43.83
N MET A 24 2.55 8.67 -43.24
CA MET A 24 1.80 9.91 -42.93
C MET A 24 2.36 11.23 -43.52
N THR A 25 2.85 11.25 -44.77
CA THR A 25 3.30 12.51 -45.39
C THR A 25 2.48 13.00 -46.59
N SER A 26 1.48 12.27 -47.07
CA SER A 26 0.60 12.73 -48.17
C SER A 26 -0.89 12.88 -47.82
N SER A 27 -1.37 12.36 -46.68
CA SER A 27 -2.82 12.22 -46.39
C SER A 27 -3.40 13.25 -45.39
N GLY A 28 -2.66 14.29 -45.02
CA GLY A 28 -3.06 15.24 -43.97
C GLY A 28 -4.35 16.03 -44.25
N ARG A 29 -4.61 16.38 -45.52
CA ARG A 29 -5.80 17.17 -45.90
C ARG A 29 -7.09 16.33 -45.88
N GLU A 30 -7.01 15.09 -46.31
CA GLU A 30 -8.16 14.17 -46.26
C GLU A 30 -8.50 13.75 -44.82
N LEU A 31 -7.48 13.58 -43.96
CA LEU A 31 -7.68 13.27 -42.55
C LEU A 31 -8.43 14.41 -41.85
N LEU A 32 -8.03 15.66 -42.09
CA LEU A 32 -8.70 16.85 -41.56
C LEU A 32 -10.15 16.94 -42.01
N GLN A 33 -10.44 16.63 -43.28
CA GLN A 33 -11.82 16.62 -43.80
C GLN A 33 -12.67 15.50 -43.17
N ARG A 34 -12.09 14.30 -42.97
CA ARG A 34 -12.78 13.19 -42.30
C ARG A 34 -13.08 13.49 -40.83
N VAL A 35 -12.12 14.09 -40.10
CA VAL A 35 -12.31 14.52 -38.71
C VAL A 35 -13.37 15.60 -38.60
N ARG A 36 -13.38 16.59 -39.49
CA ARG A 36 -14.39 17.65 -39.50
C ARG A 36 -15.80 17.12 -39.75
N ASN A 37 -15.95 16.20 -40.71
CA ASN A 37 -17.25 15.61 -41.04
C ASN A 37 -17.72 14.59 -39.98
N TRP A 38 -16.80 13.92 -39.29
CA TRP A 38 -17.11 13.09 -38.13
C TRP A 38 -17.58 13.95 -36.95
N ALA A 39 -16.88 15.05 -36.66
CA ALA A 39 -17.23 15.98 -35.61
C ALA A 39 -18.62 16.61 -35.85
N HIS A 40 -18.91 17.01 -37.09
CA HIS A 40 -20.22 17.59 -37.43
C HIS A 40 -21.37 16.59 -37.26
N ARG A 41 -21.18 15.33 -37.68
CA ARG A 41 -22.18 14.26 -37.46
C ARG A 41 -22.36 13.91 -35.99
N ARG A 42 -21.27 13.91 -35.21
CA ARG A 42 -21.31 13.65 -33.76
C ARG A 42 -22.00 14.79 -33.01
N TYR A 43 -21.78 16.03 -33.42
CA TYR A 43 -22.43 17.22 -32.86
C TYR A 43 -23.94 17.19 -33.08
N GLN A 44 -24.40 16.86 -34.30
CA GLN A 44 -25.82 16.71 -34.60
C GLN A 44 -26.46 15.55 -33.82
N ALA A 45 -25.76 14.40 -33.68
CA ALA A 45 -26.23 13.27 -32.88
C ALA A 45 -26.33 13.59 -31.37
N LEU A 46 -25.45 14.46 -30.86
CA LEU A 46 -25.52 14.93 -29.48
C LEU A 46 -26.70 15.90 -29.27
N LEU A 47 -26.96 16.79 -30.22
CA LEU A 47 -28.09 17.72 -30.14
C LEU A 47 -29.45 17.01 -30.22
N THR A 48 -29.57 15.97 -31.04
CA THR A 48 -30.79 15.15 -31.08
C THR A 48 -30.95 14.30 -29.82
N ALA A 49 -29.86 13.76 -29.28
CA ALA A 49 -29.88 13.06 -27.99
C ALA A 49 -30.37 13.99 -26.87
N VAL A 50 -29.79 15.20 -26.76
CA VAL A 50 -30.15 16.20 -25.74
C VAL A 50 -31.63 16.62 -25.86
N ARG A 51 -32.15 16.82 -27.08
CA ARG A 51 -33.56 17.16 -27.30
C ARG A 51 -34.50 16.01 -26.93
N HIS A 52 -34.09 14.75 -27.09
CA HIS A 52 -34.90 13.60 -26.67
C HIS A 52 -34.87 13.38 -25.15
N THR A 53 -33.76 13.68 -24.48
CA THR A 53 -33.68 13.63 -23.01
C THR A 53 -34.48 14.75 -22.35
N GLN A 54 -34.71 15.87 -23.03
CA GLN A 54 -35.42 17.02 -22.45
C GLN A 54 -36.91 16.71 -22.15
N ASN A 55 -37.56 15.89 -22.99
CA ASN A 55 -38.96 15.48 -22.76
C ASN A 55 -39.13 14.38 -21.71
N THR A 56 -38.08 13.60 -21.41
CA THR A 56 -38.13 12.54 -20.38
C THR A 56 -37.75 13.04 -18.98
N ILE A 57 -36.93 14.11 -18.92
CA ILE A 57 -36.48 14.71 -17.65
C ILE A 57 -37.56 15.65 -17.06
N ALA A 58 -38.36 16.31 -17.90
CA ALA A 58 -39.39 17.26 -17.45
C ALA A 58 -40.58 16.64 -16.68
N GLY A 59 -40.77 15.30 -16.74
CA GLY A 59 -41.93 14.63 -16.14
C GLY A 59 -41.77 14.12 -14.71
N SER A 60 -40.55 14.01 -14.15
CA SER A 60 -40.36 13.52 -12.76
C SER A 60 -39.00 13.90 -12.14
N PRO A 61 -38.82 15.15 -11.67
CA PRO A 61 -37.54 15.63 -11.12
C PRO A 61 -37.01 14.79 -9.94
N GLY A 62 -37.89 14.21 -9.11
CA GLY A 62 -37.48 13.44 -7.93
C GLY A 62 -36.71 12.14 -8.23
N ARG A 63 -37.08 11.39 -9.28
CA ARG A 63 -36.48 10.08 -9.59
C ARG A 63 -35.07 10.21 -10.18
N TRP A 64 -34.85 11.23 -11.00
CA TRP A 64 -33.54 11.51 -11.60
C TRP A 64 -32.57 12.13 -10.61
N SER A 65 -33.05 12.94 -9.65
CA SER A 65 -32.22 13.39 -8.53
C SER A 65 -31.74 12.22 -7.67
N ILE A 66 -32.62 11.24 -7.37
CA ILE A 66 -32.24 10.04 -6.60
C ILE A 66 -31.24 9.19 -7.39
N ALA A 67 -31.47 8.97 -8.69
CA ALA A 67 -30.54 8.23 -9.54
C ALA A 67 -29.16 8.92 -9.64
N GLY A 68 -29.16 10.25 -9.76
CA GLY A 68 -27.94 11.06 -9.74
C GLY A 68 -27.19 10.92 -8.42
N ILE A 69 -27.88 11.08 -7.29
CA ILE A 69 -27.30 10.92 -5.94
C ILE A 69 -26.73 9.51 -5.76
N LEU A 70 -27.47 8.46 -6.15
CA LEU A 70 -27.01 7.07 -6.04
C LEU A 70 -25.77 6.83 -6.91
N MET A 71 -25.74 7.37 -8.13
CA MET A 71 -24.59 7.22 -9.01
C MET A 71 -23.37 7.96 -8.46
N THR A 72 -23.52 9.19 -7.96
CA THR A 72 -22.45 9.93 -7.30
C THR A 72 -21.95 9.21 -6.05
N ALA A 73 -22.86 8.67 -5.23
CA ALA A 73 -22.51 7.90 -4.04
C ALA A 73 -21.74 6.61 -4.40
N LEU A 74 -22.15 5.88 -5.44
CA LEU A 74 -21.45 4.70 -5.96
C LEU A 74 -20.05 5.03 -6.46
N LEU A 75 -19.90 6.17 -7.14
CA LEU A 75 -18.61 6.62 -7.69
C LEU A 75 -17.65 7.04 -6.57
N LEU A 76 -18.15 7.79 -5.59
CA LEU A 76 -17.40 8.16 -4.39
C LEU A 76 -17.03 6.93 -3.55
N LEU A 77 -17.95 5.97 -3.40
CA LEU A 77 -17.69 4.68 -2.75
C LEU A 77 -16.64 3.89 -3.53
N GLY A 78 -16.72 3.79 -4.86
CA GLY A 78 -15.76 3.05 -5.68
C GLY A 78 -14.34 3.61 -5.62
N VAL A 79 -14.20 4.93 -5.75
CA VAL A 79 -12.90 5.63 -5.69
C VAL A 79 -12.28 5.50 -4.29
N ASN A 80 -13.08 5.60 -3.24
CA ASN A 80 -12.60 5.46 -1.86
C ASN A 80 -12.54 4.00 -1.39
N ALA A 81 -13.24 3.06 -2.02
CA ALA A 81 -13.31 1.67 -1.59
C ALA A 81 -11.93 1.04 -1.60
N GLN A 82 -11.09 1.32 -2.60
CA GLN A 82 -9.73 0.78 -2.61
C GLN A 82 -8.87 1.32 -1.46
N ARG A 83 -9.01 2.61 -1.10
CA ARG A 83 -8.29 3.21 0.04
C ARG A 83 -8.82 2.69 1.37
N LEU A 84 -10.14 2.61 1.51
CA LEU A 84 -10.83 2.09 2.69
C LEU A 84 -10.54 0.60 2.88
N TRP A 85 -10.53 -0.20 1.81
CA TRP A 85 -10.15 -1.62 1.82
C TRP A 85 -8.69 -1.82 2.18
N ARG A 86 -7.77 -0.98 1.68
CA ARG A 86 -6.35 -1.02 2.08
C ARG A 86 -6.18 -0.64 3.55
N ALA A 87 -6.89 0.37 4.04
CA ALA A 87 -6.87 0.78 5.44
C ALA A 87 -7.48 -0.30 6.35
N LEU A 88 -8.61 -0.90 5.95
CA LEU A 88 -9.25 -2.01 6.65
C LEU A 88 -8.41 -3.28 6.62
N ARG A 89 -7.74 -3.60 5.49
CA ARG A 89 -6.76 -4.70 5.44
C ARG A 89 -5.60 -4.42 6.38
N ARG A 90 -5.00 -3.23 6.34
CA ARG A 90 -3.90 -2.86 7.24
C ARG A 90 -4.32 -2.92 8.71
N ARG A 91 -5.54 -2.46 9.05
CA ARG A 91 -6.10 -2.58 10.40
C ARG A 91 -6.44 -4.02 10.79
N ARG A 92 -6.96 -4.84 9.87
CA ARG A 92 -7.22 -6.28 10.08
C ARG A 92 -5.94 -7.11 10.17
N LEU A 93 -4.86 -6.70 9.49
CA LEU A 93 -3.53 -7.32 9.64
C LEU A 93 -2.88 -6.89 10.96
N ALA A 94 -2.99 -5.62 11.34
CA ALA A 94 -2.51 -5.12 12.64
C ALA A 94 -3.29 -5.71 13.83
N ALA A 95 -4.58 -6.01 13.65
CA ALA A 95 -5.45 -6.62 14.66
C ALA A 95 -5.39 -8.16 14.70
N ARG A 96 -4.58 -8.82 13.86
CA ARG A 96 -4.41 -10.29 13.85
C ARG A 96 -2.97 -10.68 14.16
N PRO A 97 -2.57 -10.72 15.44
CA PRO A 97 -1.31 -11.32 15.88
C PRO A 97 -1.15 -12.79 15.45
N GLU A 98 -2.22 -13.44 15.00
CA GLU A 98 -2.26 -14.86 14.58
C GLU A 98 -1.73 -15.14 13.17
N ARG A 99 -1.71 -14.17 12.24
CA ARG A 99 -1.33 -14.46 10.84
C ARG A 99 0.18 -14.47 10.59
N SER A 100 0.97 -13.86 11.49
CA SER A 100 2.43 -13.88 11.37
C SER A 100 3.11 -13.50 12.71
N PRO A 101 3.13 -14.40 13.71
CA PRO A 101 3.84 -14.20 14.98
C PRO A 101 5.28 -13.72 14.77
N ARG A 102 5.94 -14.24 13.72
CA ARG A 102 7.31 -13.87 13.32
C ARG A 102 7.48 -12.39 12.95
N LEU A 103 6.54 -11.82 12.19
CA LEU A 103 6.62 -10.42 11.78
C LEU A 103 6.33 -9.49 12.97
N ALA A 104 5.34 -9.85 13.80
CA ALA A 104 5.05 -9.12 15.03
C ALA A 104 6.27 -9.12 15.97
N ALA A 105 6.90 -10.28 16.18
CA ALA A 105 8.10 -10.42 16.99
C ALA A 105 9.26 -9.55 16.49
N THR A 106 9.50 -9.53 15.18
CA THR A 106 10.56 -8.72 14.56
C THR A 106 10.34 -7.22 14.79
N ILE A 107 9.13 -6.73 14.58
CA ILE A 107 8.78 -5.31 14.79
C ILE A 107 9.01 -4.89 16.25
N TRP A 108 8.55 -5.71 17.19
CA TRP A 108 8.70 -5.40 18.61
C TRP A 108 10.16 -5.46 19.07
N TYR A 109 10.93 -6.41 18.55
CA TYR A 109 12.36 -6.52 18.84
C TYR A 109 13.14 -5.29 18.34
N GLU A 110 12.85 -4.79 17.15
CA GLU A 110 13.45 -3.54 16.66
C GLU A 110 13.08 -2.33 17.52
N ARG A 111 11.84 -2.26 18.02
CA ARG A 111 11.41 -1.17 18.90
C ARG A 111 12.12 -1.22 20.25
N MET A 112 12.23 -2.41 20.84
CA MET A 112 12.94 -2.65 22.08
C MET A 112 14.41 -2.24 21.93
N THR A 113 15.12 -2.75 20.91
CA THR A 113 16.53 -2.43 20.69
C THR A 113 16.76 -0.95 20.41
N ARG A 114 15.88 -0.26 19.67
CA ARG A 114 15.95 1.21 19.51
C ARG A 114 15.74 1.96 20.82
N THR A 115 14.87 1.48 21.70
CA THR A 115 14.60 2.13 23.00
C THR A 115 15.79 1.99 23.93
N VAL A 116 16.37 0.79 23.99
CA VAL A 116 17.56 0.48 24.80
C VAL A 116 18.81 1.17 24.23
N ALA A 117 18.93 1.29 22.91
CA ALA A 117 20.00 2.04 22.24
C ALA A 117 20.03 3.53 22.58
N ARG A 118 18.86 4.14 22.84
CA ARG A 118 18.78 5.54 23.31
C ARG A 118 19.34 5.73 24.72
N ARG A 119 19.51 4.64 25.49
CA ARG A 119 20.02 4.63 26.86
C ARG A 119 21.49 4.21 26.95
N GLY A 120 22.15 4.01 25.81
CA GLY A 120 23.58 3.70 25.74
C GLY A 120 23.90 2.28 25.27
N TRP A 121 22.98 1.33 25.44
CA TRP A 121 23.23 -0.06 25.05
C TRP A 121 22.77 -0.32 23.61
N ARG A 122 23.71 -0.24 22.66
CA ARG A 122 23.46 -0.47 21.24
C ARG A 122 23.77 -1.91 20.85
N LYS A 123 22.79 -2.60 20.29
CA LYS A 123 23.00 -3.92 19.68
C LYS A 123 23.75 -3.78 18.35
N SER A 124 24.83 -4.55 18.18
CA SER A 124 25.51 -4.67 16.88
C SER A 124 24.67 -5.52 15.89
N PRO A 125 24.74 -5.25 14.57
CA PRO A 125 24.10 -6.10 13.55
C PRO A 125 24.56 -7.56 13.59
N THR A 126 25.82 -7.81 13.95
CA THR A 126 26.42 -9.15 14.03
C THR A 126 26.10 -9.90 15.32
N GLN A 127 25.65 -9.18 16.35
CA GLN A 127 25.42 -9.73 17.68
C GLN A 127 24.11 -10.51 17.74
N THR A 128 24.10 -11.66 18.41
CA THR A 128 22.87 -12.41 18.66
C THR A 128 22.01 -11.73 19.74
N PRO A 129 20.71 -12.05 19.84
CA PRO A 129 19.87 -11.56 20.94
C PRO A 129 20.40 -11.91 22.33
N GLU A 130 20.97 -13.11 22.49
CA GLU A 130 21.56 -13.56 23.76
C GLU A 130 22.86 -12.82 24.07
N GLU A 131 23.75 -12.67 23.09
CA GLU A 131 24.98 -11.87 23.25
C GLU A 131 24.65 -10.40 23.59
N PHE A 132 23.53 -9.87 23.08
CA PHE A 132 23.07 -8.54 23.44
C PHE A 132 22.68 -8.43 24.92
N LEU A 133 22.09 -9.46 25.52
CA LEU A 133 21.77 -9.46 26.94
C LEU A 133 23.01 -9.35 27.82
N VAL A 134 24.10 -10.01 27.43
CA VAL A 134 25.38 -9.98 28.17
C VAL A 134 25.99 -8.58 28.13
N SER A 135 25.77 -7.82 27.05
CA SER A 135 26.30 -6.45 26.91
C SER A 135 25.57 -5.40 27.75
N ILE A 136 24.47 -5.75 28.42
CA ILE A 136 23.72 -4.83 29.30
C ILE A 136 24.25 -4.97 30.73
N GLU A 137 24.90 -3.91 31.22
CA GLU A 137 25.48 -3.86 32.57
C GLU A 137 24.40 -3.73 33.67
N ASP A 138 23.35 -2.95 33.42
CA ASP A 138 22.25 -2.74 34.36
C ASP A 138 21.42 -4.01 34.52
N ALA A 139 21.42 -4.58 35.73
CA ALA A 139 20.73 -5.83 36.05
C ALA A 139 19.21 -5.74 35.84
N THR A 140 18.59 -4.60 36.14
CA THR A 140 17.13 -4.41 36.03
C THR A 140 16.70 -4.33 34.57
N VAL A 141 17.46 -3.59 33.75
CA VAL A 141 17.21 -3.49 32.30
C VAL A 141 17.49 -4.83 31.65
N ARG A 142 18.59 -5.50 32.02
CA ARG A 142 18.97 -6.82 31.50
C ARG A 142 17.90 -7.85 31.78
N GLU A 143 17.31 -7.89 32.97
CA GLU A 143 16.24 -8.83 33.31
C GLU A 143 14.98 -8.59 32.47
N GLY A 144 14.56 -7.33 32.32
CA GLY A 144 13.43 -6.97 31.47
C GLY A 144 13.65 -7.36 30.00
N VAL A 145 14.84 -7.05 29.45
CA VAL A 145 15.21 -7.41 28.09
C VAL A 145 15.33 -8.93 27.94
N ALA A 146 15.82 -9.66 28.94
CA ALA A 146 15.91 -11.13 28.91
C ALA A 146 14.54 -11.79 28.84
N ARG A 147 13.56 -11.33 29.65
CA ARG A 147 12.17 -11.79 29.55
C ARG A 147 11.59 -11.50 28.16
N PHE A 148 11.83 -10.31 27.63
CA PHE A 148 11.38 -9.94 26.29
C PHE A 148 12.00 -10.82 25.20
N THR A 149 13.32 -11.05 25.24
CA THR A 149 14.05 -11.85 24.25
C THR A 149 13.53 -13.30 24.21
N ARG A 150 13.22 -13.91 25.36
CA ARG A 150 12.63 -15.26 25.42
C ARG A 150 11.31 -15.34 24.66
N HIS A 151 10.36 -14.44 24.95
CA HIS A 151 9.08 -14.41 24.24
C HIS A 151 9.24 -14.08 22.75
N TYR A 152 10.22 -13.25 22.41
CA TYR A 152 10.56 -12.95 21.02
C TYR A 152 11.05 -14.18 20.26
N GLU A 153 11.91 -15.01 20.86
CA GLU A 153 12.43 -16.23 20.24
C GLU A 153 11.34 -17.28 20.05
N HIS A 154 10.47 -17.49 21.05
CA HIS A 154 9.32 -18.37 20.92
C HIS A 154 8.34 -17.88 19.84
N ALA A 155 8.11 -16.57 19.73
CA ALA A 155 7.24 -16.00 18.70
C ALA A 155 7.87 -16.06 17.29
N ARG A 156 9.19 -15.83 17.18
CA ARG A 156 9.91 -15.76 15.89
C ARG A 156 10.28 -17.12 15.35
N PHE A 157 10.81 -18.01 16.18
CA PHE A 157 11.29 -19.33 15.76
C PHE A 157 10.25 -20.40 16.05
N GLY A 158 9.64 -20.37 17.23
CA GLY A 158 8.61 -21.32 17.66
C GLY A 158 7.20 -21.06 17.10
N ASN A 159 6.99 -19.96 16.35
CA ASN A 159 5.69 -19.57 15.78
C ASN A 159 4.56 -19.44 16.84
N SER A 160 4.92 -19.16 18.09
CA SER A 160 3.96 -19.01 19.19
C SER A 160 3.19 -17.69 19.07
N THR A 161 1.88 -17.79 18.85
CA THR A 161 0.97 -16.64 18.80
C THR A 161 0.76 -16.02 20.18
N GLU A 162 0.82 -16.82 21.24
CA GLU A 162 0.65 -16.38 22.62
C GLU A 162 1.81 -15.48 23.05
N ASP A 163 3.04 -15.91 22.78
CA ASP A 163 4.24 -15.13 23.11
C ASP A 163 4.28 -13.82 22.33
N ALA A 164 3.86 -13.84 21.06
CA ALA A 164 3.74 -12.62 20.26
C ALA A 164 2.74 -11.60 20.84
N ARG A 165 1.67 -12.06 21.51
CA ARG A 165 0.69 -11.19 22.18
C ARG A 165 1.22 -10.57 23.47
N ARG A 166 2.21 -11.19 24.13
CA ARG A 166 2.81 -10.70 25.38
C ARG A 166 3.88 -9.61 25.15
N LEU A 167 4.50 -9.57 23.95
CA LEU A 167 5.56 -8.61 23.60
C LEU A 167 5.23 -7.12 23.82
N PRO A 168 4.02 -6.61 23.48
CA PRO A 168 3.69 -5.20 23.72
C PRO A 168 3.68 -4.83 25.21
N GLY A 169 3.20 -5.72 26.08
CA GLY A 169 3.18 -5.51 27.53
C GLY A 169 4.59 -5.47 28.11
N LEU A 170 5.43 -6.44 27.73
CA LEU A 170 6.84 -6.48 28.13
C LEU A 170 7.63 -5.28 27.62
N TYR A 171 7.34 -4.81 26.40
CA TYR A 171 7.92 -3.57 25.88
C TYR A 171 7.52 -2.35 26.73
N ALA A 172 6.26 -2.27 27.16
CA ALA A 172 5.79 -1.18 28.01
C ALA A 172 6.55 -1.16 29.34
N GLU A 173 6.75 -2.31 29.99
CA GLU A 173 7.54 -2.43 31.23
C GLU A 173 8.99 -1.94 31.07
N ILE A 174 9.68 -2.34 30.00
CA ILE A 174 11.06 -1.89 29.71
C ILE A 174 11.10 -0.38 29.43
N SER A 175 10.06 0.13 28.76
CA SER A 175 9.95 1.56 28.45
C SER A 175 9.69 2.40 29.70
N SER A 176 8.82 1.94 30.61
CA SER A 176 8.46 2.63 31.85
C SER A 176 9.53 2.50 32.93
N GLY A 177 10.14 1.31 33.04
CA GLY A 177 11.19 1.01 34.03
C GLY A 177 12.42 1.89 33.87
N ALA A 178 12.70 2.38 32.66
CA ALA A 178 13.78 3.33 32.44
C ALA A 178 13.29 4.70 31.95
N LYS A 179 12.15 5.13 32.49
CA LYS A 179 11.77 6.53 32.64
C LYS A 179 11.99 7.06 34.07
N ARG A 180 12.51 6.20 34.97
CA ARG A 180 13.01 6.56 36.30
C ARG A 180 14.52 6.79 36.22
#